data_AF-A0A8D0HII7-F1
#
_entry.id   AF-A0A8D0HII7-F1
#
_cell.length_a   1.000
_cell.length_b   1.000
_cell.length_c   1.000
_cell.angle_alpha   90.00
_cell.angle_beta   90.00
_cell.angle_gamma   90.00
#
_symmetry.space_group_name_H-M   'P 1'
#
loop_
_entity.id
_entity.type
_entity.pdbx_description
1 polymer ?
#
loop_
_entity_poly.entity_id
_entity_poly.type
_entity_poly.pdbx_seq_one_letter_code
_entity_poly.pdbx_strand_id
1 'polypeptide(L)'
;MLKLMVINFLCLGKPLNRGAKFVGAQKTESGDWFRGILQKLDHDLEMVLSAVQAKNKKLKEDFKREQEWLEEQQQLIEALNVTEKEMKTQVIQFSEERAFQGLKSKMLKIKAYKEEILSALGEFLEEHFPLPDKDEFVKKKNSSDDPTIQLVTLHEILENLINKLMDTPHDPYLIINSSFWPPYIELLLRYGIALRHPEDPNRIRLEAFHQ
;
A
#
# COMPACT_ATOMS: atom_id res chain seq x y z
N MET A 1 -6.27 5.31 64.20
CA MET A 1 -6.42 4.29 65.25
C MET A 1 -5.64 4.73 66.48
N LEU A 2 -6.34 4.96 67.60
CA LEU A 2 -5.77 5.30 68.90
C LEU A 2 -4.91 4.15 69.45
N LYS A 3 -3.87 4.49 70.23
CA LYS A 3 -3.80 4.07 71.65
C LYS A 3 -2.77 4.85 72.45
N LEU A 4 -3.30 5.54 73.45
CA LEU A 4 -2.66 6.10 74.64
C LEU A 4 -2.08 4.99 75.55
N MET A 5 -1.36 5.45 76.59
CA MET A 5 -1.27 4.87 77.95
C MET A 5 -0.23 3.73 78.12
N VAL A 6 0.63 3.65 79.13
CA VAL A 6 0.45 3.90 80.58
C VAL A 6 1.84 4.12 81.25
N ILE A 7 1.89 5.08 82.17
CA ILE A 7 2.92 5.26 83.21
C ILE A 7 2.77 4.16 84.26
N ASN A 8 3.86 3.49 84.67
CA ASN A 8 3.84 2.68 85.88
C ASN A 8 5.03 3.00 86.79
N PHE A 9 4.70 3.63 87.91
CA PHE A 9 5.52 3.90 89.09
C PHE A 9 4.76 3.24 90.24
N LEU A 10 5.42 2.39 91.06
CA LEU A 10 5.06 1.81 92.38
C LEU A 10 6.02 0.60 92.56
N CYS A 11 6.73 0.30 93.65
CA CYS A 11 6.65 0.59 95.08
C CYS A 11 8.01 0.19 95.72
N LEU A 12 8.63 1.06 96.54
CA LEU A 12 8.77 0.98 98.03
C LEU A 12 9.71 -0.12 98.61
N GLY A 13 10.72 0.31 99.40
CA GLY A 13 11.52 -0.64 100.21
C GLY A 13 12.60 -0.20 101.24
N LYS A 14 12.95 1.10 101.43
CA LYS A 14 13.68 1.70 102.61
C LYS A 14 15.09 1.12 103.02
N PRO A 15 15.79 1.67 104.05
CA PRO A 15 16.47 2.98 104.05
C PRO A 15 17.95 2.89 104.50
N LEU A 16 18.83 3.80 104.09
CA LEU A 16 20.04 4.09 104.89
C LEU A 16 20.49 5.54 104.77
N ASN A 17 20.44 6.20 105.92
CA ASN A 17 20.86 7.56 106.15
C ASN A 17 22.38 7.55 106.43
N ARG A 18 23.17 8.33 105.67
CA ARG A 18 24.16 9.32 106.14
C ARG A 18 25.24 9.59 105.10
N GLY A 19 25.33 10.86 104.71
CA GLY A 19 26.61 11.55 104.60
C GLY A 19 27.25 11.63 103.20
N ALA A 20 27.70 12.85 102.91
CA ALA A 20 28.70 13.24 101.91
C ALA A 20 28.23 13.50 100.45
N LYS A 21 27.90 14.77 100.23
CA LYS A 21 28.46 15.66 99.19
C LYS A 21 28.60 15.06 97.78
N PHE A 22 27.75 15.47 96.84
CA PHE A 22 28.16 15.80 95.47
C PHE A 22 27.13 16.76 94.86
N VAL A 23 27.31 18.06 95.11
CA VAL A 23 26.67 19.14 94.35
C VAL A 23 27.79 19.74 93.51
N GLY A 24 27.83 19.40 92.21
CA GLY A 24 28.80 19.99 91.29
C GLY A 24 29.20 19.10 90.11
N ALA A 25 28.25 18.72 89.25
CA ALA A 25 28.58 18.14 87.94
C ALA A 25 27.49 18.25 86.85
N GLN A 26 26.32 18.82 87.09
CA GLN A 26 25.22 18.78 86.10
C GLN A 26 25.24 19.91 85.05
N LYS A 27 26.11 20.93 85.18
CA LYS A 27 26.09 22.11 84.29
C LYS A 27 27.05 22.02 83.09
N THR A 28 28.05 21.15 83.12
CA THR A 28 29.08 21.01 82.06
C THR A 28 28.70 19.97 81.01
N GLU A 29 28.06 18.86 81.41
CA GLU A 29 27.64 17.79 80.48
C GLU A 29 26.58 18.24 79.46
N SER A 30 25.71 19.19 79.84
CA SER A 30 24.67 19.71 78.94
C SER A 30 25.27 20.56 77.81
N GLY A 31 26.26 21.41 78.13
CA GLY A 31 26.91 22.27 77.13
C GLY A 31 27.71 21.48 76.08
N ASP A 32 28.35 20.40 76.50
CA ASP A 32 29.11 19.53 75.60
C ASP A 32 28.20 18.70 74.69
N TRP A 33 27.04 18.25 75.18
CA TRP A 33 26.02 17.59 74.35
C TRP A 33 25.45 18.52 73.28
N PHE A 34 25.10 19.77 73.64
CA PHE A 34 24.63 20.77 72.68
C PHE A 34 25.70 21.12 71.64
N ARG A 35 26.96 21.21 72.05
CA ARG A 35 28.10 21.42 71.13
C ARG A 35 28.24 20.27 70.13
N GLY A 36 28.14 19.02 70.59
CA GLY A 36 28.20 17.85 69.72
C GLY A 36 27.06 17.80 68.69
N ILE A 37 25.85 18.22 69.07
CA ILE A 37 24.71 18.32 68.14
C ILE A 37 24.95 19.40 67.09
N LEU A 38 25.46 20.57 67.48
CA LEU A 38 25.76 21.65 66.54
C LEU A 38 26.85 21.22 65.55
N GLN A 39 27.90 20.53 66.00
CA GLN A 39 28.95 20.00 65.13
C GLN A 39 28.42 18.95 64.15
N LYS A 40 27.52 18.07 64.60
CA LYS A 40 26.89 17.09 63.70
C LYS A 40 26.01 17.76 62.66
N LEU A 41 25.21 18.75 63.06
CA LEU A 41 24.36 19.50 62.15
C LEU A 41 25.19 20.27 61.11
N ASP A 42 26.30 20.88 61.53
CA ASP A 42 27.23 21.58 60.65
C ASP A 42 27.84 20.64 59.61
N HIS A 43 28.31 19.47 60.06
CA HIS A 43 28.83 18.43 59.16
C HIS A 43 27.76 17.91 58.18
N ASP A 44 26.56 17.62 58.67
CA ASP A 44 25.45 17.15 57.84
C ASP A 44 25.06 18.21 56.79
N LEU A 45 25.05 19.50 57.16
CA LEU A 45 24.80 20.61 56.24
C LEU A 45 25.91 20.72 55.19
N GLU A 46 27.18 20.61 55.58
CA GLU A 46 28.32 20.69 54.66
C GLU A 46 28.31 19.52 53.65
N MET A 47 27.95 18.32 54.09
CA MET A 47 27.74 17.16 53.21
C MET A 47 26.61 17.42 52.21
N VAL A 48 25.46 17.93 52.68
CA VAL A 48 24.33 18.26 51.80
C VAL A 48 24.71 19.35 50.80
N LEU A 49 25.43 20.39 51.24
CA LEU A 49 25.87 21.49 50.40
C LEU A 49 26.81 20.98 49.29
N SER A 50 27.76 20.13 49.64
CA SER A 50 28.66 19.46 48.69
C SER A 50 27.91 18.59 47.68
N ALA A 51 26.92 17.81 48.16
CA ALA A 51 26.10 16.97 47.30
C ALA A 51 25.25 17.80 46.33
N VAL A 52 24.67 18.91 46.78
CA VAL A 52 23.88 19.82 45.95
C VAL A 52 24.78 20.49 44.90
N GLN A 53 25.97 20.97 45.28
CA GLN A 53 26.92 21.56 44.34
C GLN A 53 27.37 20.56 43.27
N ALA A 54 27.70 19.32 43.66
CA ALA A 54 28.07 18.27 42.72
C ALA A 54 26.93 17.95 41.74
N LYS A 55 25.69 17.84 42.24
CA LYS A 55 24.49 17.66 41.39
C LYS A 55 24.28 18.83 40.44
N ASN A 56 24.46 20.06 40.91
CA ASN A 56 24.32 21.25 40.07
C ASN A 56 25.36 21.31 38.96
N LYS A 57 26.61 20.93 39.26
CA LYS A 57 27.67 20.84 38.26
C LYS A 57 27.32 19.80 37.19
N LYS A 58 26.91 18.61 37.62
CA LYS A 58 26.48 17.54 36.71
C LYS A 58 25.31 17.98 35.83
N LEU A 59 24.27 18.60 36.41
CA LEU A 59 23.12 19.09 35.65
C LEU A 59 23.51 20.11 34.57
N LYS A 60 24.48 20.99 34.84
CA LYS A 60 24.98 21.94 33.82
C LYS A 60 25.70 21.23 32.69
N GLU A 61 26.49 20.21 33.00
CA GLU A 61 27.18 19.39 31.99
C GLU A 61 26.17 18.59 31.17
N ASP A 62 25.17 17.99 31.81
CA ASP A 62 24.10 17.22 31.16
C ASP A 62 23.27 18.13 30.24
N PHE A 63 22.87 19.31 30.71
CA PHE A 63 22.16 20.30 29.92
C PHE A 63 22.93 20.72 28.67
N LYS A 64 24.24 20.94 28.78
CA LYS A 64 25.06 21.32 27.62
C LYS A 64 25.09 20.20 26.57
N ARG A 65 25.23 18.94 26.99
CA ARG A 65 25.22 17.78 26.07
C ARG A 65 23.85 17.60 25.40
N GLU A 66 22.76 17.81 26.13
CA GLU A 66 21.41 17.75 25.55
C GLU A 66 21.18 18.85 24.51
N GLN A 67 21.72 20.05 24.75
CA GLN A 67 21.64 21.15 23.80
C GLN A 67 22.42 20.84 22.50
N GLU A 68 23.66 20.33 22.63
CA GLU A 68 24.48 19.91 21.49
C GLU A 68 23.78 18.78 20.69
N TRP A 69 23.19 17.80 21.39
CA TRP A 69 22.41 16.73 20.74
C TRP A 69 21.19 17.25 19.98
N LEU A 70 20.47 18.23 20.52
CA LEU A 70 19.32 18.82 19.85
C LEU A 70 19.71 19.53 18.54
N GLU A 71 20.84 20.22 18.54
CA GLU A 71 21.39 20.87 17.34
C GLU A 71 21.75 19.85 16.26
N GLU A 72 22.36 18.72 16.64
CA GLU A 72 22.65 17.61 15.72
C GLU A 72 21.37 17.00 15.14
N GLN A 73 20.33 16.80 15.95
CA GLN A 73 19.04 16.28 15.47
C GLN A 73 18.38 17.24 14.48
N GLN A 74 18.45 18.55 14.73
CA GLN A 74 17.90 19.56 13.83
C GLN A 74 18.62 19.55 12.47
N GLN A 75 19.95 19.45 12.46
CA GLN A 75 20.74 19.33 11.25
C GLN A 75 20.40 18.05 10.46
N LEU A 76 20.19 16.93 11.16
CA LEU A 76 19.79 15.67 10.52
C LEU A 76 18.41 15.81 9.84
N ILE A 77 17.44 16.42 10.51
CA ILE A 77 16.10 16.66 9.95
C ILE A 77 16.19 17.57 8.72
N GLU A 78 17.01 18.62 8.77
CA GLU A 78 17.21 19.51 7.63
C GLU A 78 17.83 18.79 6.43
N ALA A 79 18.88 17.99 6.65
CA ALA A 79 19.51 17.18 5.60
C ALA A 79 18.53 16.16 4.99
N LEU A 80 17.71 15.51 5.82
CA LEU A 80 16.67 14.58 5.36
C LEU A 80 15.60 15.29 4.53
N ASN A 81 15.15 16.47 4.96
CA ASN A 81 14.17 17.27 4.22
C ASN A 81 14.70 17.72 2.85
N VAL A 82 15.99 18.06 2.74
CA VAL A 82 16.62 18.36 1.44
C VAL A 82 16.61 17.13 0.55
N THR A 83 17.04 15.98 1.07
CA THR A 83 17.07 14.71 0.33
C THR A 83 15.66 14.31 -0.14
N GLU A 84 14.64 14.49 0.71
CA GLU A 84 13.24 14.21 0.36
C GLU A 84 12.75 15.10 -0.79
N LYS A 85 13.06 16.40 -0.76
CA LYS A 85 12.70 17.34 -1.84
C LYS A 85 13.40 17.00 -3.15
N GLU A 86 14.68 16.65 -3.10
CA GLU A 86 15.45 16.22 -4.27
C GLU A 86 14.87 14.94 -4.87
N MET A 87 14.56 13.94 -4.04
CA MET A 87 13.96 12.68 -4.47
C MET A 87 12.56 12.89 -5.07
N LYS A 88 11.70 13.72 -4.47
CA LYS A 88 10.40 14.11 -5.05
C LYS A 88 10.58 14.75 -6.43
N THR A 89 11.56 15.65 -6.58
CA THR A 89 11.85 16.31 -7.86
C THR A 89 12.34 15.30 -8.91
N GLN A 90 13.19 14.35 -8.53
CA GLN A 90 13.67 13.29 -9.42
C GLN A 90 12.58 12.30 -9.82
N VAL A 91 11.67 11.90 -8.91
CA VAL A 91 10.51 11.06 -9.22
C VAL A 91 9.55 11.76 -10.18
N ILE A 92 9.38 13.08 -10.04
CA ILE A 92 8.60 13.89 -10.99
C ILE A 92 9.30 13.96 -12.37
N GLN A 93 10.64 13.91 -12.43
CA GLN A 93 11.41 13.94 -13.68
C GLN A 93 11.56 12.57 -14.38
N PHE A 94 11.77 11.48 -13.63
CA PHE A 94 11.75 10.09 -14.10
C PHE A 94 10.34 9.54 -13.96
N SER A 95 9.39 10.20 -14.65
CA SER A 95 8.01 9.88 -14.42
C SER A 95 7.64 8.57 -15.12
N GLU A 96 7.32 7.57 -14.31
CA GLU A 96 6.46 6.45 -14.67
C GLU A 96 5.28 6.93 -15.53
N GLU A 97 4.78 8.13 -15.24
CA GLU A 97 3.82 8.86 -16.06
C GLU A 97 4.26 9.06 -17.52
N ARG A 98 5.50 9.49 -17.80
CA ARG A 98 5.99 9.63 -19.18
C ARG A 98 6.09 8.28 -19.89
N ALA A 99 6.57 7.24 -19.19
CA ALA A 99 6.63 5.89 -19.75
C ALA A 99 5.21 5.35 -20.04
N PHE A 100 4.28 5.55 -19.10
CA PHE A 100 2.87 5.19 -19.21
C PHE A 100 2.17 5.95 -20.34
N GLN A 101 2.36 7.26 -20.44
CA GLN A 101 1.83 8.08 -21.55
C GLN A 101 2.43 7.65 -22.89
N GLY A 102 3.72 7.30 -22.92
CA GLY A 102 4.37 6.70 -24.07
C GLY A 102 3.68 5.41 -24.52
N LEU A 103 3.44 4.47 -23.59
CA LEU A 103 2.71 3.23 -23.86
C LEU A 103 1.27 3.48 -24.29
N LYS A 104 0.56 4.40 -23.62
CA LYS A 104 -0.82 4.79 -23.94
C LYS A 104 -0.91 5.34 -25.37
N SER A 105 0.04 6.19 -25.78
CA SER A 105 0.08 6.73 -27.14
C SER A 105 0.32 5.63 -28.19
N LYS A 106 1.20 4.66 -27.90
CA LYS A 106 1.44 3.50 -28.78
C LYS A 106 0.19 2.63 -28.91
N MET A 107 -0.49 2.35 -27.79
CA MET A 107 -1.74 1.59 -27.78
C MET A 107 -2.82 2.27 -28.62
N LEU A 108 -2.98 3.59 -28.50
CA LEU A 108 -3.94 4.35 -29.30
C LEU A 108 -3.62 4.30 -30.79
N LYS A 109 -2.34 4.41 -31.17
CA LYS A 109 -1.91 4.27 -32.57
C LYS A 109 -2.23 2.89 -33.13
N ILE A 110 -1.99 1.82 -32.36
CA ILE A 110 -2.31 0.44 -32.77
C ILE A 110 -3.82 0.26 -32.93
N LYS A 111 -4.63 0.81 -32.02
CA LYS A 111 -6.09 0.76 -32.13
C LYS A 111 -6.61 1.49 -33.37
N ALA A 112 -6.09 2.70 -33.65
CA ALA A 112 -6.48 3.47 -34.83
C ALA A 112 -6.11 2.73 -36.12
N TYR A 113 -4.91 2.16 -36.18
CA TYR A 113 -4.45 1.39 -37.33
C TYR A 113 -5.28 0.11 -37.55
N LYS A 114 -5.66 -0.59 -36.47
CA LYS A 114 -6.57 -1.74 -36.54
C LYS A 114 -7.90 -1.34 -37.17
N GLU A 115 -8.49 -0.24 -36.69
CA GLU A 115 -9.78 0.25 -37.19
C GLU A 115 -9.69 0.61 -38.68
N GLU A 116 -8.67 1.36 -39.08
CA GLU A 116 -8.43 1.75 -40.47
C GLU A 116 -8.34 0.53 -41.40
N ILE A 117 -7.60 -0.52 -41.00
CA ILE A 117 -7.50 -1.76 -41.77
C ILE A 117 -8.85 -2.47 -41.87
N LEU A 118 -9.59 -2.58 -40.76
CA LEU A 118 -10.88 -3.27 -40.74
C LEU A 118 -11.94 -2.54 -41.57
N SER A 119 -11.96 -1.21 -41.52
CA SER A 119 -12.84 -0.39 -42.36
C SER A 119 -12.50 -0.56 -43.84
N ALA A 120 -11.22 -0.44 -44.22
CA ALA A 120 -10.79 -0.63 -45.61
C ALA A 120 -11.08 -2.05 -46.13
N LEU A 121 -10.93 -3.07 -45.29
CA LEU A 121 -11.31 -4.44 -45.62
C LEU A 121 -12.83 -4.58 -45.80
N GLY A 122 -13.63 -3.94 -44.93
CA GLY A 122 -15.09 -3.91 -45.05
C GLY A 122 -15.55 -3.31 -46.37
N GLU A 123 -15.05 -2.11 -46.70
CA GLU A 123 -15.34 -1.42 -47.97
C GLU A 123 -14.99 -2.30 -49.18
N PHE A 124 -13.81 -2.94 -49.17
CA PHE A 124 -13.38 -3.84 -50.23
C PHE A 124 -14.30 -5.06 -50.39
N LEU A 125 -14.75 -5.65 -49.29
CA LEU A 125 -15.60 -6.83 -49.31
C LEU A 125 -17.02 -6.51 -49.76
N GLU A 126 -17.55 -5.34 -49.40
CA GLU A 126 -18.86 -4.88 -49.86
C GLU A 126 -18.87 -4.63 -51.38
N GLU A 127 -17.79 -4.06 -51.93
CA GLU A 127 -17.68 -3.78 -53.36
C GLU A 127 -17.51 -5.06 -54.20
N HIS A 128 -16.71 -6.02 -53.74
CA HIS A 128 -16.34 -7.20 -54.55
C HIS A 128 -17.09 -8.49 -54.21
N PHE A 129 -17.70 -8.58 -53.02
CA PHE A 129 -18.46 -9.74 -52.56
C PHE A 129 -19.86 -9.33 -52.07
N PRO A 130 -20.68 -8.69 -52.92
CA PRO A 130 -22.05 -8.37 -52.56
C PRO A 130 -22.87 -9.65 -52.39
N LEU A 131 -23.84 -9.62 -51.48
CA LEU A 131 -24.82 -10.69 -51.37
C LEU A 131 -25.61 -10.80 -52.68
N PRO A 132 -25.97 -12.01 -53.14
CA PRO A 132 -26.74 -12.15 -54.36
C PRO A 132 -28.13 -11.55 -54.17
N ASP A 133 -28.60 -10.85 -55.20
CA ASP A 133 -29.95 -10.31 -55.22
C ASP A 133 -30.99 -11.43 -55.05
N LYS A 134 -32.06 -11.12 -54.32
CA LYS A 134 -33.12 -12.06 -53.95
C LYS A 134 -33.75 -12.77 -55.16
N ASP A 135 -33.60 -12.23 -56.36
CA ASP A 135 -34.16 -12.74 -57.61
C ASP A 135 -33.43 -13.98 -58.18
N GLU A 136 -32.16 -14.23 -57.82
CA GLU A 136 -31.47 -15.45 -58.30
C GLU A 136 -31.85 -16.72 -57.51
N PHE A 137 -32.35 -16.56 -56.28
CA PHE A 137 -32.73 -17.70 -55.42
C PHE A 137 -34.16 -18.23 -55.67
N VAL A 138 -35.03 -17.46 -56.34
CA VAL A 138 -36.44 -17.86 -56.56
C VAL A 138 -36.58 -19.00 -57.59
N LYS A 139 -35.55 -19.27 -58.43
CA LYS A 139 -35.63 -20.34 -59.44
C LYS A 139 -35.40 -21.76 -58.90
N LYS A 140 -35.07 -21.93 -57.61
CA LYS A 140 -34.85 -23.26 -56.99
C LYS A 140 -35.40 -23.35 -55.56
N LYS A 141 -36.70 -23.16 -55.37
CA LYS A 141 -37.43 -23.87 -54.28
C LYS A 141 -38.93 -23.73 -54.47
N ASN A 142 -39.57 -24.85 -54.81
CA ASN A 142 -41.00 -25.01 -54.61
C ASN A 142 -41.26 -25.12 -53.10
N SER A 143 -42.28 -24.40 -52.63
CA SER A 143 -43.02 -24.53 -51.37
C SER A 143 -42.33 -24.17 -50.03
N SER A 144 -43.15 -23.49 -49.22
CA SER A 144 -43.09 -23.22 -47.77
C SER A 144 -42.61 -21.84 -47.36
N ASP A 145 -43.52 -21.12 -46.69
CA ASP A 145 -43.26 -20.03 -45.74
C ASP A 145 -42.01 -20.33 -44.92
N ASP A 146 -41.01 -19.45 -44.98
CA ASP A 146 -39.93 -19.35 -44.01
C ASP A 146 -39.66 -17.85 -43.82
N PRO A 147 -39.38 -17.36 -42.59
CA PRO A 147 -39.22 -15.94 -42.36
C PRO A 147 -38.05 -15.45 -43.22
N THR A 148 -38.13 -14.21 -43.70
CA THR A 148 -37.07 -13.56 -44.47
C THR A 148 -35.73 -13.62 -43.69
N ILE A 149 -34.95 -14.69 -43.87
CA ILE A 149 -33.65 -14.85 -43.21
C ILE A 149 -32.73 -13.79 -43.83
N GLN A 150 -32.40 -12.77 -43.06
CA GLN A 150 -31.44 -11.75 -43.47
C GLN A 150 -30.06 -12.40 -43.49
N LEU A 151 -29.50 -12.56 -44.70
CA LEU A 151 -28.17 -13.11 -44.89
C LEU A 151 -27.12 -12.12 -44.40
N VAL A 152 -26.10 -12.65 -43.73
CA VAL A 152 -24.98 -11.89 -43.18
C VAL A 152 -23.91 -11.71 -44.28
N THR A 153 -23.32 -10.53 -44.38
CA THR A 153 -22.27 -10.23 -45.38
C THR A 153 -20.95 -10.92 -45.02
N LEU A 154 -20.05 -11.08 -45.99
CA LEU A 154 -18.72 -11.66 -45.72
C LEU A 154 -17.92 -10.83 -44.71
N HIS A 155 -18.08 -9.50 -44.75
CA HIS A 155 -17.45 -8.58 -43.81
C HIS A 155 -17.89 -8.87 -42.36
N GLU A 156 -19.20 -8.96 -42.11
CA GLU A 156 -19.75 -9.24 -40.78
C GLU A 156 -19.33 -10.63 -40.26
N ILE A 157 -19.20 -11.63 -41.14
CA ILE A 157 -18.68 -12.95 -40.77
C ILE A 157 -17.24 -12.84 -40.26
N LEU A 158 -16.38 -12.16 -41.00
CA LEU A 158 -14.96 -11.98 -40.64
C LEU A 158 -14.79 -11.12 -39.40
N GLU A 159 -15.56 -10.05 -39.27
CA GLU A 159 -15.56 -9.19 -38.09
C GLU A 159 -15.93 -9.98 -36.82
N ASN A 160 -16.99 -10.79 -36.89
CA ASN A 160 -17.40 -11.65 -35.78
C ASN A 160 -16.32 -12.69 -35.42
N LEU A 161 -15.64 -13.28 -36.40
CA LEU A 161 -14.53 -14.21 -36.16
C LEU A 161 -13.33 -13.52 -35.49
N ILE A 162 -12.98 -12.32 -35.95
CA ILE A 162 -11.89 -11.52 -35.38
C ILE A 162 -12.23 -11.10 -33.95
N ASN A 163 -13.43 -10.57 -33.71
CA ASN A 163 -13.87 -10.18 -32.37
C ASN A 163 -13.90 -11.39 -31.43
N LYS A 164 -14.38 -12.55 -31.90
CA LYS A 164 -14.37 -13.79 -31.10
C LYS A 164 -12.96 -14.23 -30.70
N LEU A 165 -11.98 -14.12 -31.60
CA LEU A 165 -10.58 -14.43 -31.32
C LEU A 165 -9.96 -13.44 -30.32
N MET A 166 -10.28 -12.14 -30.45
CA MET A 166 -9.70 -11.08 -29.62
C MET A 166 -10.33 -11.03 -28.21
N ASP A 167 -11.64 -11.22 -28.10
CA ASP A 167 -12.37 -11.11 -26.84
C ASP A 167 -12.36 -12.41 -26.03
N THR A 168 -12.40 -13.56 -26.73
CA THR A 168 -12.45 -14.89 -26.12
C THR A 168 -11.40 -15.83 -26.73
N PRO A 169 -10.09 -15.59 -26.48
CA PRO A 169 -9.01 -16.40 -27.08
C PRO A 169 -9.04 -17.87 -26.64
N HIS A 170 -9.66 -18.18 -25.50
CA HIS A 170 -9.81 -19.55 -24.99
C HIS A 170 -10.91 -20.35 -25.70
N ASP A 171 -11.86 -19.69 -26.35
CA ASP A 171 -12.93 -20.31 -27.15
C ASP A 171 -13.19 -19.48 -28.41
N PRO A 172 -12.28 -19.55 -29.41
CA PRO A 172 -12.35 -18.71 -30.61
C PRO A 172 -13.34 -19.23 -31.66
N TYR A 173 -14.22 -20.18 -31.30
CA TYR A 173 -15.13 -20.83 -32.24
C TYR A 173 -16.46 -20.08 -32.33
N LEU A 174 -16.91 -19.89 -33.56
CA LEU A 174 -18.18 -19.32 -33.94
C LEU A 174 -19.09 -20.43 -34.50
N ILE A 175 -20.37 -20.43 -34.10
CA ILE A 175 -21.37 -21.40 -34.57
C ILE A 175 -21.98 -20.91 -35.89
N ILE A 176 -21.94 -21.74 -36.92
CA ILE A 176 -22.57 -21.46 -38.22
C ILE A 176 -24.08 -21.57 -38.06
N ASN A 177 -24.77 -20.44 -38.20
CA ASN A 177 -26.23 -20.35 -38.16
C ASN A 177 -26.82 -20.32 -39.58
N SER A 178 -28.16 -20.42 -39.69
CA SER A 178 -28.88 -20.35 -40.96
C SER A 178 -28.74 -19.02 -41.70
N SER A 179 -28.31 -17.95 -41.02
CA SER A 179 -28.05 -16.63 -41.62
C SER A 179 -26.73 -16.54 -42.39
N PHE A 180 -25.83 -17.51 -42.23
CA PHE A 180 -24.55 -17.53 -42.93
C PHE A 180 -24.72 -18.04 -44.35
N TRP A 181 -24.18 -17.31 -45.32
CA TRP A 181 -24.25 -17.76 -46.70
C TRP A 181 -23.22 -18.88 -46.96
N PRO A 182 -23.63 -20.11 -47.34
CA PRO A 182 -22.72 -21.24 -47.45
C PRO A 182 -21.50 -21.01 -48.36
N PRO A 183 -21.62 -20.33 -49.52
CA PRO A 183 -20.46 -20.02 -50.37
C PRO A 183 -19.37 -19.21 -49.66
N TYR A 184 -19.73 -18.28 -48.77
CA TYR A 184 -18.77 -17.52 -47.98
C TYR A 184 -18.05 -18.37 -46.94
N ILE A 185 -18.77 -19.29 -46.30
CA ILE A 185 -18.15 -20.25 -45.38
C ILE A 185 -17.17 -21.15 -46.14
N GLU A 186 -17.58 -21.70 -47.28
CA GLU A 186 -16.72 -22.57 -48.10
C GLU A 186 -15.52 -21.82 -48.66
N LEU A 187 -15.67 -20.55 -49.04
CA LEU A 187 -14.56 -19.67 -49.43
C LEU A 187 -13.51 -19.60 -48.32
N LEU A 188 -13.93 -19.22 -47.11
CA LEU A 188 -13.04 -19.06 -45.95
C LEU A 188 -12.31 -20.37 -45.61
N LEU A 189 -13.00 -21.51 -45.70
CA LEU A 189 -12.41 -22.82 -45.43
C LEU A 189 -11.44 -23.26 -46.54
N ARG A 190 -11.80 -23.05 -47.81
CA ARG A 190 -10.98 -23.48 -48.95
C ARG A 190 -9.67 -22.71 -49.07
N TYR A 191 -9.69 -21.42 -48.75
CA TYR A 191 -8.48 -20.58 -48.74
C TYR A 191 -7.71 -20.67 -47.41
N GLY A 192 -8.14 -21.50 -46.46
CA GLY A 192 -7.44 -21.67 -45.18
C GLY A 192 -7.47 -20.42 -44.30
N ILE A 193 -8.48 -19.56 -44.47
CA ILE A 193 -8.68 -18.37 -43.63
C ILE A 193 -9.38 -18.77 -42.32
N ALA A 194 -10.27 -19.76 -42.40
CA ALA A 194 -10.96 -20.35 -41.26
C ALA A 194 -10.76 -21.87 -41.22
N LEU A 195 -10.85 -22.44 -40.02
CA LEU A 195 -10.79 -23.88 -39.75
C LEU A 195 -12.07 -24.34 -39.07
N ARG A 196 -12.53 -25.56 -39.39
CA ARG A 196 -13.62 -26.21 -38.65
C ARG A 196 -13.12 -26.81 -37.34
N HIS A 197 -14.01 -26.90 -36.36
CA HIS A 197 -13.74 -27.61 -35.11
C HIS A 197 -13.57 -29.12 -35.39
N PRO A 198 -12.58 -29.79 -34.78
CA PRO A 198 -12.30 -31.21 -35.05
C PRO A 198 -13.46 -32.14 -34.69
N GLU A 199 -14.26 -31.76 -33.69
CA GLU A 199 -15.39 -32.57 -33.20
C GLU A 199 -16.76 -32.04 -33.65
N ASP A 200 -16.86 -30.79 -34.10
CA ASP A 200 -18.14 -30.15 -34.44
C ASP A 200 -18.03 -29.41 -35.78
N PRO A 201 -18.60 -29.97 -36.88
CA PRO A 201 -18.49 -29.36 -38.19
C PRO A 201 -19.22 -28.02 -38.30
N ASN A 202 -20.14 -27.70 -37.38
CA ASN A 202 -20.88 -26.44 -37.39
C ASN A 202 -20.14 -25.31 -36.69
N ARG A 203 -18.94 -25.55 -36.16
CA ARG A 203 -18.12 -24.53 -35.50
C ARG A 203 -16.89 -24.20 -36.34
N ILE A 204 -16.64 -22.91 -36.55
CA ILE A 204 -15.47 -22.42 -37.29
C ILE A 204 -14.69 -21.41 -36.46
N ARG A 205 -13.38 -21.34 -36.64
CA ARG A 205 -12.50 -20.33 -36.04
C ARG A 205 -11.55 -19.77 -37.08
N LEU A 206 -11.00 -18.59 -36.82
CA LEU A 206 -9.94 -18.02 -37.65
C LEU A 206 -8.64 -18.86 -37.54
N GLU A 207 -7.90 -18.94 -38.64
CA GLU A 207 -6.53 -19.47 -38.66
C GLU A 207 -5.58 -18.58 -37.84
N ALA A 208 -4.55 -19.19 -37.25
CA ALA A 208 -3.57 -18.45 -36.44
C ALA A 208 -2.51 -17.81 -37.36
N PHE A 209 -2.67 -16.53 -37.71
CA PHE A 209 -1.75 -15.82 -38.61
C PHE A 209 -0.47 -15.27 -37.95
N HIS A 210 -0.30 -15.45 -36.64
CA HIS A 210 0.75 -14.83 -35.83
C HIS A 210 1.96 -15.74 -35.58
N GLN A 211 2.26 -16.64 -36.51
CA GLN A 211 3.34 -17.63 -36.39
C GLN A 211 4.63 -17.17 -37.07
#